data_AF-Q95WY8-F1
#
_entry.id   AF-Q95WY8-F1
#
_cell.length_a   1.000
_cell.length_b   1.000
_cell.length_c   1.000
_cell.angle_alpha   90.00
_cell.angle_beta   90.00
_cell.angle_gamma   90.00
#
_symmetry.space_group_name_H-M   'P 1'
#
loop_
_entity.id
_entity.type
_entity.pdbx_description
1 polymer ?
#
loop_
_entity_poly.entity_id
_entity_poly.type
_entity_poly.pdbx_seq_one_letter_code
_entity_poly.pdbx_strand_id
1 'polypeptide(L)'
;MKAFFSLVIAALYPSLKCTLSSSSCECPAPETFLLEDPNFFGFRDPWPFLRSPERLYLKYAPIWEYLEKIKCTFSDFVRNDSSYEFVKRTLSWISVGEQPSRHTIEVEITGTSKSKSEVKVTKGYEEYDFNTVYADTRCLILRISRTQKVPLRSCLLWVKKTFLKNPLRHCRFLFDVFCNWRREDFKPEKYCDEGVEKKDERPTVAGNQNFGTPRPPR
;
A
#
# COMPACT_ATOMS: atom_id res chain seq x y z
N MET A 1 16.48 19.28 3.66
CA MET A 1 17.73 19.38 2.85
C MET A 1 18.72 18.27 3.16
N LYS A 2 19.20 18.09 4.41
CA LYS A 2 20.19 17.02 4.73
C LYS A 2 19.79 15.61 4.28
N ALA A 3 18.56 15.17 4.56
CA ALA A 3 18.08 13.86 4.11
C ALA A 3 18.03 13.71 2.58
N PHE A 4 17.64 14.76 1.85
CA PHE A 4 17.63 14.74 0.38
C PHE A 4 19.07 14.67 -0.17
N PHE A 5 20.02 15.38 0.44
CA PHE A 5 21.44 15.29 0.09
C PHE A 5 22.01 13.91 0.43
N SER A 6 21.69 13.33 1.59
CA SER A 6 22.08 11.95 1.93
C SER A 6 21.52 10.95 0.92
N LEU A 7 20.27 11.14 0.46
CA LEU A 7 19.62 10.27 -0.50
C LEU A 7 20.22 10.41 -1.91
N VAL A 8 20.54 11.63 -2.34
CA VAL A 8 21.24 11.89 -3.61
C VAL A 8 22.66 11.33 -3.56
N ILE A 9 23.39 11.55 -2.45
CA ILE A 9 24.73 11.00 -2.25
C ILE A 9 24.68 9.48 -2.26
N ALA A 10 23.74 8.87 -1.55
CA ALA A 10 23.58 7.44 -1.50
C ALA A 10 23.14 6.87 -2.87
N ALA A 11 22.28 7.53 -3.64
CA ALA A 11 21.95 7.13 -5.01
C ALA A 11 23.13 7.25 -5.98
N LEU A 12 24.05 8.20 -5.75
CA LEU A 12 25.27 8.41 -6.54
C LEU A 12 26.48 7.61 -6.03
N TYR A 13 26.40 7.06 -4.82
CA TYR A 13 27.47 6.30 -4.17
C TYR A 13 27.82 5.00 -4.91
N PRO A 14 26.85 4.24 -5.49
CA PRO A 14 27.15 3.13 -6.38
C PRO A 14 28.02 3.55 -7.56
N SER A 15 27.66 4.64 -8.25
CA SER A 15 28.44 5.12 -9.40
C SER A 15 29.87 5.53 -9.04
N LEU A 16 30.11 6.04 -7.82
CA LEU A 16 31.44 6.39 -7.32
C LEU A 16 32.26 5.16 -6.89
N LYS A 17 31.64 4.13 -6.29
CA LYS A 17 32.36 2.91 -5.92
C LYS A 17 32.72 2.04 -7.11
N CYS A 18 31.85 1.94 -8.12
CA CYS A 18 32.16 1.18 -9.35
C CYS A 18 33.27 1.81 -10.20
N THR A 19 33.48 3.13 -10.11
CA THR A 19 34.58 3.80 -10.83
C THR A 19 35.94 3.64 -10.14
N LEU A 20 35.96 3.27 -8.86
CA LEU A 20 37.18 3.15 -8.05
C LEU A 20 37.72 1.72 -7.90
N SER A 21 36.91 0.67 -8.14
CA SER A 21 37.36 -0.73 -8.03
C SER A 21 37.47 -1.41 -9.40
N SER A 22 38.67 -1.38 -9.98
CA SER A 22 39.01 -1.87 -11.32
C SER A 22 39.17 -3.40 -11.44
N SER A 23 38.27 -4.21 -10.88
CA SER A 23 38.32 -5.68 -11.12
C SER A 23 36.99 -6.45 -11.02
N SER A 24 35.91 -5.87 -10.50
CA SER A 24 34.56 -6.43 -10.65
C SER A 24 33.51 -5.35 -10.42
N CYS A 25 32.88 -4.85 -11.48
CA CYS A 25 31.80 -3.85 -11.40
C CYS A 25 30.47 -4.47 -10.95
N GLU A 26 30.45 -5.15 -9.82
CA GLU A 26 29.20 -5.50 -9.14
C GLU A 26 28.90 -4.41 -8.11
N CYS A 27 28.25 -3.35 -8.57
CA CYS A 27 27.72 -2.35 -7.66
C CYS A 27 26.56 -2.96 -6.87
N PRO A 28 26.61 -2.96 -5.53
CA PRO A 28 25.51 -3.44 -4.73
C PRO A 28 24.27 -2.58 -5.00
N ALA A 29 23.11 -3.23 -5.11
CA ALA A 29 21.88 -2.54 -5.46
C ALA A 29 21.60 -1.40 -4.45
N PRO A 30 21.08 -0.24 -4.89
CA PRO A 30 20.73 0.89 -4.02
C PRO A 30 20.05 0.54 -2.70
N GLU A 31 19.15 -0.43 -2.80
CA GLU A 31 18.41 -1.05 -1.72
C GLU A 31 19.29 -1.55 -0.56
N THR A 32 20.42 -2.18 -0.86
CA THR A 32 21.27 -2.86 0.14
C THR A 32 21.94 -1.91 1.12
N PHE A 33 22.24 -0.67 0.72
CA PHE A 33 22.79 0.32 1.63
C PHE A 33 21.73 1.30 2.15
N LEU A 34 20.75 1.69 1.33
CA LEU A 34 19.73 2.66 1.77
C LEU A 34 18.83 2.08 2.84
N LEU A 35 18.47 0.80 2.76
CA LEU A 35 17.60 0.18 3.76
C LEU A 35 18.32 -0.10 5.09
N GLU A 36 19.65 -0.04 5.11
CA GLU A 36 20.50 -0.22 6.30
C GLU A 36 21.02 1.12 6.87
N ASP A 37 20.87 2.24 6.14
CA ASP A 37 21.29 3.56 6.58
C ASP A 37 20.39 4.08 7.72
N PRO A 38 20.94 4.37 8.92
CA PRO A 38 20.19 4.92 10.04
C PRO A 38 19.47 6.24 9.71
N ASN A 39 20.02 7.05 8.80
CA ASN A 39 19.39 8.29 8.36
C ASN A 39 18.12 8.04 7.54
N PHE A 40 18.00 6.85 6.95
CA PHE A 40 16.84 6.45 6.17
C PHE A 40 15.74 5.81 7.01
N PHE A 41 16.05 5.30 8.21
CA PHE A 41 15.08 4.63 9.09
C PHE A 41 13.88 5.50 9.45
N GLY A 42 14.09 6.82 9.61
CA GLY A 42 13.00 7.76 9.86
C GLY A 42 11.96 7.83 8.73
N PHE A 43 12.36 7.51 7.49
CA PHE A 43 11.46 7.42 6.34
C PHE A 43 10.86 6.02 6.17
N ARG A 44 11.12 5.09 7.09
CA ARG A 44 10.53 3.75 7.05
C ARG A 44 9.49 3.54 8.13
N ASP A 45 9.09 4.60 8.84
CA ASP A 45 7.94 4.60 9.75
C ASP A 45 6.66 4.94 8.96
N PRO A 46 5.73 3.98 8.76
CA PRO A 46 4.51 4.22 7.99
C PRO A 46 3.42 4.93 8.80
N TRP A 47 3.52 4.98 10.13
CA TRP A 47 2.42 5.40 11.00
C TRP A 47 1.96 6.84 10.78
N PRO A 48 2.84 7.84 10.61
CA PRO A 48 2.42 9.21 10.30
C PRO A 48 1.60 9.31 9.00
N PHE A 49 1.86 8.44 8.03
CA PHE A 49 1.09 8.40 6.79
C PHE A 49 -0.23 7.65 6.98
N LEU A 50 -0.19 6.45 7.57
CA LEU A 50 -1.34 5.56 7.71
C LEU A 50 -2.43 6.11 8.64
N ARG A 51 -2.04 6.82 9.71
CA ARG A 51 -2.97 7.44 10.68
C ARG A 51 -3.59 8.74 10.17
N SER A 52 -3.18 9.23 9.00
CA SER A 52 -3.74 10.43 8.40
C SER A 52 -5.24 10.25 8.15
N PRO A 53 -6.11 11.20 8.56
CA PRO A 53 -7.54 11.14 8.25
C PRO A 53 -7.82 11.35 6.75
N GLU A 54 -6.82 11.79 6.00
CA GLU A 54 -6.92 12.02 4.58
C GLU A 54 -7.18 10.73 3.79
N ARG A 55 -8.00 10.83 2.73
CA ARG A 55 -8.17 9.77 1.73
C ARG A 55 -6.85 9.51 1.01
N LEU A 56 -6.50 8.22 0.91
CA LEU A 56 -5.32 7.72 0.23
C LEU A 56 -5.73 7.12 -1.11
N TYR A 57 -4.91 7.27 -2.13
CA TYR A 57 -5.13 6.71 -3.46
C TYR A 57 -3.98 5.79 -3.84
N LEU A 58 -4.30 4.66 -4.44
CA LEU A 58 -3.31 3.79 -5.04
C LEU A 58 -2.87 4.41 -6.36
N LYS A 59 -1.56 4.63 -6.51
CA LYS A 59 -0.97 5.18 -7.72
C LYS A 59 -0.28 4.09 -8.53
N TYR A 60 0.56 3.28 -7.88
CA TYR A 60 1.28 2.18 -8.52
C TYR A 60 1.05 0.87 -7.82
N ALA A 61 0.96 -0.21 -8.58
CA ALA A 61 0.96 -1.59 -8.09
C ALA A 61 1.72 -2.51 -9.06
N PRO A 62 2.06 -3.74 -8.65
CA PRO A 62 2.57 -4.75 -9.58
C PRO A 62 1.55 -5.04 -10.68
N ILE A 63 2.01 -5.49 -11.84
CA ILE A 63 1.11 -5.92 -12.93
C ILE A 63 0.51 -7.27 -12.55
N TRP A 64 -0.80 -7.30 -12.33
CA TRP A 64 -1.57 -8.51 -12.09
C TRP A 64 -2.84 -8.47 -12.93
N GLU A 65 -3.20 -9.58 -13.57
CA GLU A 65 -4.34 -9.66 -14.51
C GLU A 65 -5.66 -9.18 -13.88
N TYR A 66 -5.87 -9.44 -12.58
CA TYR A 66 -7.07 -9.00 -11.89
C TYR A 66 -7.14 -7.48 -11.66
N LEU A 67 -5.99 -6.79 -11.67
CA LEU A 67 -5.94 -5.34 -11.51
C LEU A 67 -6.40 -4.59 -12.77
N GLU A 68 -6.33 -5.22 -13.94
CA GLU A 68 -6.77 -4.63 -15.22
C GLU A 68 -8.27 -4.31 -15.24
N LYS A 69 -9.04 -5.03 -14.41
CA LYS A 69 -10.50 -4.88 -14.29
C LYS A 69 -10.92 -3.94 -13.17
N ILE A 70 -9.99 -3.24 -12.53
CA ILE A 70 -10.31 -2.27 -11.49
C ILE A 70 -9.72 -0.90 -11.80
N LYS A 71 -10.42 0.14 -11.36
CA LYS A 71 -9.99 1.53 -11.42
C LYS A 71 -10.31 2.21 -10.10
N CYS A 72 -9.77 3.42 -9.90
CA CYS A 72 -10.08 4.27 -8.76
C CYS A 72 -9.98 3.53 -7.42
N THR A 73 -8.78 3.03 -7.11
CA THR A 73 -8.53 2.37 -5.82
C THR A 73 -8.11 3.39 -4.78
N PHE A 74 -8.83 3.45 -3.66
CA PHE A 74 -8.60 4.41 -2.59
C PHE A 74 -8.94 3.84 -1.22
N SER A 75 -8.46 4.52 -0.18
CA SER A 75 -8.67 4.13 1.21
C SER A 75 -9.08 5.32 2.07
N ASP A 76 -10.21 5.20 2.75
CA ASP A 76 -10.69 6.18 3.71
C ASP A 76 -10.36 5.79 5.13
N PHE A 77 -10.08 6.79 5.96
CA PHE A 77 -9.85 6.60 7.38
C PHE A 77 -11.18 6.30 8.08
N VAL A 78 -11.19 5.30 8.97
CA VAL A 78 -12.35 4.99 9.82
C VAL A 78 -12.07 5.43 11.24
N ARG A 79 -11.05 4.84 11.86
CA ARG A 79 -10.62 5.16 13.23
C ARG A 79 -9.18 4.71 13.45
N ASN A 80 -8.55 5.23 14.49
CA ASN A 80 -7.31 4.69 15.03
C ASN A 80 -7.47 4.47 16.53
N ASP A 81 -6.57 3.66 17.07
CA ASP A 81 -6.35 3.58 18.50
C ASP A 81 -4.92 4.08 18.76
N SER A 82 -4.79 5.16 19.52
CA SER A 82 -3.49 5.75 19.86
C SER A 82 -2.60 4.81 20.66
N SER A 83 -3.19 3.78 21.30
CA SER A 83 -2.49 2.88 22.21
C SER A 83 -1.75 1.72 21.52
N TYR A 84 -2.15 1.35 20.29
CA TYR A 84 -1.84 0.01 19.76
C TYR A 84 -1.36 -0.06 18.31
N GLU A 85 -0.63 0.94 17.79
CA GLU A 85 -0.13 0.90 16.39
C GLU A 85 -1.20 0.32 15.44
N PHE A 86 -2.42 0.82 15.60
CA PHE A 86 -3.63 0.25 15.02
C PHE A 86 -4.36 1.34 14.27
N VAL A 87 -4.68 1.08 13.00
CA VAL A 87 -5.57 1.93 12.23
C VAL A 87 -6.55 1.08 11.43
N LYS A 88 -7.82 1.47 11.51
CA LYS A 88 -8.89 0.91 10.73
C LYS A 88 -9.18 1.83 9.56
N ARG A 89 -9.19 1.28 8.36
CA ARG A 89 -9.48 2.00 7.12
C ARG A 89 -10.44 1.19 6.26
N THR A 90 -11.11 1.84 5.33
CA THR A 90 -11.74 1.12 4.22
C THR A 90 -10.78 1.03 3.05
N LEU A 91 -10.95 0.00 2.23
CA LEU A 91 -10.33 -0.12 0.92
C LEU A 91 -11.46 -0.22 -0.11
N SER A 92 -11.52 0.74 -1.02
CA SER A 92 -12.51 0.80 -2.08
C SER A 92 -11.85 0.74 -3.46
N TRP A 93 -12.55 0.15 -4.42
CA TRP A 93 -12.19 0.18 -5.84
C TRP A 93 -13.45 0.12 -6.70
N ILE A 94 -13.31 0.49 -7.97
CA ILE A 94 -14.38 0.45 -8.96
C ILE A 94 -14.08 -0.69 -9.92
N SER A 95 -15.01 -1.65 -10.04
CA SER A 95 -14.93 -2.68 -11.07
C SER A 95 -15.29 -2.10 -12.43
N VAL A 96 -14.49 -2.43 -13.44
CA VAL A 96 -14.70 -2.02 -14.83
C VAL A 96 -15.55 -3.09 -15.51
N GLY A 97 -16.71 -2.70 -16.04
CA GLY A 97 -17.66 -3.56 -16.74
C GLY A 97 -18.77 -2.73 -17.38
N GLU A 98 -19.80 -3.38 -17.94
CA GLU A 98 -20.95 -2.70 -18.56
C GLU A 98 -21.64 -1.72 -17.58
N GLN A 99 -21.69 -2.09 -16.31
CA GLN A 99 -22.12 -1.22 -15.21
C GLN A 99 -21.00 -1.14 -14.16
N PRO A 100 -20.25 -0.02 -14.14
CA PRO A 100 -19.23 0.22 -13.12
C PRO A 100 -19.85 0.16 -11.73
N SER A 101 -19.22 -0.56 -10.81
CA SER A 101 -19.70 -0.65 -9.44
C SER A 101 -18.57 -0.48 -8.43
N ARG A 102 -18.87 0.22 -7.33
CA ARG A 102 -17.93 0.44 -6.25
C ARG A 102 -18.03 -0.71 -5.25
N HIS A 103 -16.89 -1.34 -4.99
CA HIS A 103 -16.71 -2.31 -3.92
C HIS A 103 -15.97 -1.63 -2.77
N THR A 104 -16.32 -2.00 -1.54
CA THR A 104 -15.67 -1.48 -0.33
C THR A 104 -15.55 -2.59 0.70
N ILE A 105 -14.34 -2.76 1.23
CA ILE A 105 -14.07 -3.62 2.37
C ILE A 105 -13.47 -2.80 3.50
N GLU A 106 -13.59 -3.30 4.71
CA GLU A 106 -12.90 -2.76 5.87
C GLU A 106 -11.62 -3.56 6.11
N VAL A 107 -10.53 -2.86 6.43
CA VAL A 107 -9.23 -3.45 6.73
C VAL A 107 -8.68 -2.88 8.02
N GLU A 108 -8.00 -3.72 8.78
CA GLU A 108 -7.28 -3.31 9.98
C GLU A 108 -5.79 -3.40 9.71
N ILE A 109 -5.04 -2.36 10.09
CA ILE A 109 -3.61 -2.27 9.88
C ILE A 109 -2.94 -2.20 11.24
N THR A 110 -2.07 -3.16 11.53
CA THR A 110 -1.36 -3.31 12.79
C THR A 110 0.15 -3.33 12.59
N GLY A 111 0.90 -2.89 13.60
CA GLY A 111 2.35 -3.07 13.66
C GLY A 111 2.74 -4.52 13.93
N THR A 112 3.99 -4.86 13.61
CA THR A 112 4.56 -6.17 13.98
C THR A 112 5.63 -6.00 15.05
N SER A 113 5.81 -7.03 15.89
CA SER A 113 6.91 -7.07 16.86
C SER A 113 8.29 -7.24 16.21
N LYS A 114 8.33 -7.61 14.92
CA LYS A 114 9.58 -7.86 14.19
C LYS A 114 10.28 -6.57 13.77
N SER A 115 9.51 -5.56 13.35
CA SER A 115 10.07 -4.30 12.86
C SER A 115 9.05 -3.18 12.86
N LYS A 116 9.47 -1.98 13.26
CA LYS A 116 8.68 -0.74 13.16
C LYS A 116 8.31 -0.37 11.71
N SER A 117 9.03 -0.92 10.74
CA SER A 117 8.77 -0.70 9.32
C SER A 117 7.83 -1.75 8.73
N GLU A 118 7.50 -2.81 9.46
CA GLU A 118 6.59 -3.85 8.99
C GLU A 118 5.19 -3.59 9.53
N VAL A 119 4.20 -3.74 8.65
CA VAL A 119 2.79 -3.64 8.99
C VAL A 119 2.07 -4.88 8.48
N LYS A 120 1.07 -5.31 9.23
CA LYS A 120 0.14 -6.35 8.84
C LYS A 120 -1.20 -5.72 8.53
N VAL A 121 -1.80 -6.13 7.41
CA VAL A 121 -3.17 -5.78 7.05
C VAL A 121 -4.04 -7.02 7.19
N THR A 122 -5.11 -6.93 7.96
CA THR A 122 -6.07 -8.01 8.15
C THR A 122 -7.42 -7.66 7.51
N LYS A 123 -8.03 -8.67 6.89
CA LYS A 123 -9.37 -8.61 6.28
C LYS A 123 -10.10 -9.90 6.62
N GLY A 124 -10.99 -9.85 7.61
CA GLY A 124 -11.60 -11.07 8.15
C GLY A 124 -10.53 -12.03 8.69
N TYR A 125 -10.39 -13.21 8.08
CA TYR A 125 -9.37 -14.21 8.46
C TYR A 125 -8.10 -14.15 7.59
N GLU A 126 -8.06 -13.26 6.58
CA GLU A 126 -6.90 -13.11 5.69
C GLU A 126 -5.91 -12.10 6.29
N GLU A 127 -4.63 -12.45 6.28
CA GLU A 127 -3.54 -11.59 6.74
C GLU A 127 -2.52 -11.34 5.62
N TYR A 128 -2.09 -10.09 5.50
CA TYR A 128 -1.13 -9.65 4.51
C TYR A 128 -0.02 -8.81 5.16
N ASP A 129 1.21 -9.30 5.11
CA ASP A 129 2.37 -8.57 5.62
C ASP A 129 3.01 -7.66 4.56
N PHE A 130 3.38 -6.45 4.96
CA PHE A 130 4.08 -5.47 4.13
C PHE A 130 5.25 -4.85 4.87
N ASN A 131 6.32 -4.55 4.12
CA ASN A 131 7.45 -3.79 4.61
C ASN A 131 7.45 -2.38 4.02
N THR A 132 7.64 -1.37 4.87
CA THR A 132 7.73 0.03 4.47
C THR A 132 9.10 0.31 3.90
N VAL A 133 9.11 0.61 2.60
CA VAL A 133 10.30 1.04 1.86
C VAL A 133 10.53 2.53 2.08
N TYR A 134 9.46 3.32 1.99
CA TYR A 134 9.52 4.76 2.17
C TYR A 134 8.16 5.30 2.58
N ALA A 135 8.15 6.27 3.49
CA ALA A 135 6.99 6.98 3.95
C ALA A 135 7.38 8.43 4.24
N ASP A 136 6.58 9.37 3.75
CA ASP A 136 6.66 10.77 4.12
C ASP A 136 5.26 11.36 4.30
N THR A 137 5.13 12.68 4.31
CA THR A 137 3.83 13.33 4.46
C THR A 137 2.93 13.20 3.23
N ARG A 138 3.46 12.78 2.07
CA ARG A 138 2.82 12.83 0.74
C ARG A 138 2.54 11.46 0.15
N CYS A 139 3.44 10.49 0.36
CA CYS A 139 3.34 9.15 -0.18
C CYS A 139 3.86 8.07 0.77
N LEU A 140 3.43 6.83 0.50
CA LEU A 140 3.85 5.62 1.17
C LEU A 140 4.14 4.54 0.13
N ILE A 141 5.30 3.92 0.24
CA ILE A 141 5.74 2.78 -0.58
C ILE A 141 5.81 1.56 0.32
N LEU A 142 4.91 0.63 0.09
CA LEU A 142 4.86 -0.67 0.76
C LEU A 142 5.38 -1.73 -0.19
N ARG A 143 6.35 -2.52 0.25
CA ARG A 143 6.75 -3.76 -0.40
C ARG A 143 5.97 -4.91 0.18
N ILE A 144 5.46 -5.76 -0.70
CA ILE A 144 4.75 -6.97 -0.31
C ILE A 144 5.76 -7.99 0.26
N SER A 145 5.47 -8.54 1.43
CA SER A 145 6.38 -9.48 2.10
C SER A 145 6.52 -10.80 1.34
N ARG A 146 7.67 -11.46 1.49
CA ARG A 146 7.99 -12.75 0.83
C ARG A 146 7.13 -13.91 1.33
N THR A 147 6.44 -13.74 2.47
CA THR A 147 5.42 -14.71 2.93
C THR A 147 4.29 -14.86 1.90
N GLN A 148 4.11 -13.86 1.05
CA GLN A 148 3.20 -13.87 -0.08
C GLN A 148 3.96 -14.33 -1.33
N LYS A 149 3.35 -15.22 -2.14
CA LYS A 149 3.94 -15.74 -3.40
C LYS A 149 3.92 -14.67 -4.50
N VAL A 150 4.69 -13.60 -4.33
CA VAL A 150 4.77 -12.47 -5.27
C VAL A 150 6.19 -12.27 -5.79
N PRO A 151 6.37 -11.72 -7.00
CA PRO A 151 7.70 -11.39 -7.52
C PRO A 151 8.50 -10.51 -6.55
N LEU A 152 9.83 -10.69 -6.55
CA LEU A 152 10.72 -9.82 -5.80
C LEU A 152 10.49 -8.36 -6.22
N ARG A 153 10.48 -7.44 -5.25
CA ARG A 153 10.27 -5.99 -5.47
C ARG A 153 8.85 -5.61 -5.93
N SER A 154 7.87 -6.46 -5.65
CA SER A 154 6.45 -6.10 -5.74
C SER A 154 6.12 -5.03 -4.69
N CYS A 155 5.74 -3.84 -5.14
CA CYS A 155 5.43 -2.71 -4.28
C CYS A 155 4.12 -2.01 -4.66
N LEU A 156 3.53 -1.37 -3.67
CA LEU A 156 2.37 -0.49 -3.78
C LEU A 156 2.81 0.94 -3.46
N LEU A 157 2.45 1.91 -4.32
CA LEU A 157 2.61 3.34 -4.05
C LEU A 157 1.25 3.94 -3.72
N TRP A 158 1.10 4.39 -2.47
CA TRP A 158 -0.05 5.14 -1.99
C TRP A 158 0.26 6.62 -1.89
N VAL A 159 -0.70 7.46 -2.23
CA VAL A 159 -0.55 8.92 -2.24
C VAL A 159 -1.75 9.59 -1.59
N LYS A 160 -1.52 10.68 -0.87
CA LYS A 160 -2.59 11.47 -0.25
C LYS A 160 -3.34 12.32 -1.29
N LYS A 161 -4.66 12.45 -1.14
CA LYS A 161 -5.57 13.19 -2.04
C LYS A 161 -5.06 14.59 -2.43
N THR A 162 -4.54 15.34 -1.47
CA THR A 162 -4.01 16.70 -1.61
C THR A 162 -2.79 16.78 -2.52
N PHE A 163 -2.07 15.68 -2.72
CA PHE A 163 -0.86 15.63 -3.53
C PHE A 163 -1.04 14.98 -4.90
N LEU A 164 -2.26 14.59 -5.29
CA LEU A 164 -2.53 13.95 -6.60
C LEU A 164 -2.10 14.81 -7.80
N LYS A 165 -2.29 16.14 -7.72
CA LYS A 165 -1.93 17.09 -8.79
C LYS A 165 -0.44 17.45 -8.80
N ASN A 166 0.30 17.14 -7.74
CA ASN A 166 1.72 17.45 -7.63
C ASN A 166 2.54 16.34 -8.31
N PRO A 167 3.64 16.66 -9.00
CA PRO A 167 4.37 15.67 -9.78
C PRO A 167 5.11 14.59 -8.97
N LEU A 168 4.98 14.53 -7.63
CA LEU A 168 5.49 13.50 -6.70
C LEU A 168 6.82 12.84 -7.14
N ARG A 169 7.76 13.67 -7.64
CA ARG A 169 8.94 13.19 -8.38
C ARG A 169 9.84 12.32 -7.51
N HIS A 170 9.97 12.68 -6.23
CA HIS A 170 10.75 11.92 -5.26
C HIS A 170 10.11 10.56 -4.95
N CYS A 171 8.79 10.49 -4.74
CA CYS A 171 8.08 9.22 -4.53
C CYS A 171 8.23 8.29 -5.73
N ARG A 172 8.10 8.83 -6.95
CA ARG A 172 8.30 8.06 -8.18
C ARG A 172 9.73 7.56 -8.29
N PHE A 173 10.71 8.44 -8.06
CA PHE A 173 12.13 8.07 -8.09
C PHE A 173 12.45 6.94 -7.09
N LEU A 174 11.99 7.07 -5.85
CA LEU A 174 12.20 6.04 -4.83
C LEU A 174 11.51 4.72 -5.20
N PHE A 175 10.30 4.78 -5.75
CA PHE A 175 9.66 3.58 -6.27
C PHE A 175 10.50 2.92 -7.37
N ASP A 176 10.99 3.68 -8.34
CA ASP A 176 11.81 3.16 -9.44
C ASP A 176 13.14 2.55 -8.95
N VAL A 177 13.71 3.08 -7.86
CA VAL A 177 14.95 2.58 -7.25
C VAL A 177 14.76 1.27 -6.47
N PHE A 178 13.70 1.17 -5.67
CA PHE A 178 13.50 0.05 -4.75
C PHE A 178 12.55 -1.05 -5.26
N CYS A 179 11.68 -0.72 -6.21
CA CYS A 179 10.60 -1.57 -6.66
C CYS A 179 10.79 -2.01 -8.13
N ASN A 180 9.94 -2.90 -8.62
CA ASN A 180 9.96 -3.26 -10.04
C ASN A 180 9.48 -2.06 -10.88
N TRP A 181 10.26 -1.70 -11.91
CA TRP A 181 9.90 -0.61 -12.83
C TRP A 181 8.65 -0.94 -13.66
N ARG A 182 8.39 -2.23 -13.91
CA ARG A 182 7.14 -2.70 -14.52
C ARG A 182 6.04 -2.66 -13.47
N ARG A 183 5.07 -1.77 -13.69
CA ARG A 183 3.98 -1.47 -12.77
C ARG A 183 2.73 -1.07 -13.54
N GLU A 184 1.59 -1.25 -12.90
CA GLU A 184 0.34 -0.64 -13.31
C GLU A 184 0.29 0.80 -12.77
N ASP A 185 -0.04 1.80 -13.60
CA ASP A 185 -0.28 3.19 -13.19
C ASP A 185 -1.77 3.48 -13.20
N PHE A 186 -2.36 3.51 -12.01
CA PHE A 186 -3.78 3.72 -11.80
C PHE A 186 -4.24 5.13 -12.14
N LYS A 187 -3.30 6.08 -12.36
CA LYS A 187 -3.57 7.50 -12.63
C LYS A 187 -4.71 8.05 -11.78
N PRO A 188 -4.61 7.97 -10.44
CA PRO A 188 -5.72 8.31 -9.56
C PRO A 188 -6.14 9.76 -9.74
N GLU A 189 -7.44 9.96 -9.94
CA GLU A 189 -8.06 11.27 -10.03
C GLU A 189 -8.87 11.59 -8.77
N LYS A 190 -8.90 12.88 -8.41
CA LYS A 190 -9.72 13.33 -7.29
C LYS A 190 -11.19 13.06 -7.66
N TYR A 191 -11.92 12.40 -6.76
CA TYR A 191 -13.34 12.11 -6.93
C TYR A 191 -13.68 11.13 -8.07
N CYS A 192 -12.77 10.24 -8.46
CA CYS A 192 -13.04 9.21 -9.45
C CYS A 192 -14.16 8.21 -9.06
N ASP A 193 -14.67 8.29 -7.83
CA ASP A 193 -15.79 7.51 -7.29
C ASP A 193 -17.14 8.24 -7.28
N GLU A 194 -17.20 9.51 -7.71
CA GLU A 194 -18.46 10.26 -7.79
C GLU A 194 -19.37 9.70 -8.89
N GLY A 195 -20.65 9.51 -8.56
CA GLY A 195 -21.67 9.01 -9.51
C GLY A 195 -21.66 7.50 -9.73
N VAL A 196 -20.80 6.72 -9.05
CA VAL A 196 -20.78 5.26 -9.16
C VAL A 196 -21.62 4.61 -8.06
N GLU A 197 -22.47 3.65 -8.46
CA GLU A 197 -23.31 2.91 -7.52
C GLU A 197 -22.46 2.11 -6.52
N LYS A 198 -22.85 2.20 -5.24
CA LYS A 198 -22.21 1.48 -4.14
C LYS A 198 -22.80 0.08 -4.03
N LYS A 199 -21.98 -0.94 -4.25
CA LYS A 199 -22.28 -2.30 -3.81
C LYS A 199 -21.62 -2.50 -2.46
N ASP A 200 -22.31 -2.10 -1.40
CA ASP A 200 -21.88 -2.44 -0.04
C ASP A 200 -22.09 -3.95 0.14
N GLU A 201 -21.00 -4.71 0.35
CA GLU A 201 -21.09 -6.10 0.80
C GLU A 201 -21.67 -6.10 2.22
N ARG A 202 -22.98 -6.20 2.35
CA ARG A 202 -23.59 -6.54 3.64
C ARG A 202 -23.16 -7.98 3.96
N PRO A 203 -22.71 -8.28 5.19
CA PRO A 203 -22.56 -9.67 5.61
C PRO A 203 -23.91 -10.35 5.45
N THR A 204 -23.96 -11.43 4.68
CA THR A 204 -25.15 -12.26 4.53
C THR A 204 -25.48 -12.82 5.90
N VAL A 205 -26.41 -12.19 6.62
CA VAL A 205 -27.05 -12.79 7.78
C VAL A 205 -27.80 -14.00 7.24
N ALA A 206 -27.27 -15.19 7.52
CA ALA A 206 -27.98 -16.43 7.29
C ALA A 206 -29.34 -16.32 7.98
N GLY A 207 -30.39 -16.17 7.18
CA GLY A 207 -31.76 -16.12 7.67
C GLY A 207 -32.11 -17.45 8.32
N ASN A 208 -32.29 -17.42 9.64
CA ASN A 208 -33.02 -18.44 10.37
C ASN A 208 -34.43 -18.56 9.76
N GLN A 209 -34.70 -19.66 9.07
CA GLN A 209 -36.06 -20.14 8.84
C GLN A 209 -36.11 -21.62 9.19
N ASN A 210 -36.38 -21.91 10.47
CA ASN A 210 -37.07 -23.13 10.86
C ASN A 210 -38.30 -22.69 11.67
N PHE A 211 -39.35 -22.34 10.95
CA PHE A 211 -40.70 -22.23 11.49
C PHE A 211 -41.19 -23.63 11.85
N GLY A 212 -41.70 -23.77 13.08
CA GLY A 212 -42.13 -25.04 13.65
C GLY A 212 -43.29 -25.69 12.89
N THR A 213 -43.23 -27.02 12.81
CA THR A 213 -44.37 -27.87 12.46
C THR A 213 -45.11 -28.28 13.74
N PRO A 214 -46.44 -28.08 13.85
CA PRO A 214 -47.21 -28.64 14.95
C PRO A 214 -47.41 -30.15 14.73
N ARG A 215 -47.11 -30.97 15.74
CA ARG A 215 -47.44 -32.40 15.75
C ARG A 215 -48.95 -32.59 15.93
N PRO A 216 -49.61 -33.50 15.17
CA PRO A 216 -50.98 -33.91 15.47
C PRO A 216 -51.01 -34.92 16.64
N PRO A 217 -52.12 -34.97 17.40
CA PRO A 217 -52.23 -35.74 18.63
C PRO A 217 -52.38 -37.25 18.38
N ARG A 218 -52.07 -38.01 19.44
CA ARG A 218 -52.10 -39.47 19.50
C ARG A 218 -53.50 -40.02 19.71
#